data_AF-A0A9X4PB51-F1
#
_entry.id   AF-A0A9X4PB51-F1
#
_cell.length_a   1.000
_cell.length_b   1.000
_cell.length_c   1.000
_cell.angle_alpha   90.00
_cell.angle_beta   90.00
_cell.angle_gamma   90.00
#
_symmetry.space_group_name_H-M   'P 1'
#
loop_
_entity.id
_entity.type
_entity.pdbx_description
1 polymer ?
#
loop_
_entity_poly.entity_id
_entity_poly.type
_entity_poly.pdbx_seq_one_letter_code
_entity_poly.pdbx_strand_id
1 'polypeptide(L)'
;MKITQFFNTYFGNKIKIILFLLLVLLCYKCNFSTNVYLVSLGETIAYPSIDAVLERDKNSEITYLNKGEYVKVNKLVDVKTYFIYQVDINGSKKYIISGDYVVINKDKLWL
;
A
#
# COMPACT_ATOMS: atom_id res chain seq x y z
N MET A 1 -4.05 -3.49 57.34
CA MET A 1 -3.09 -2.97 56.33
C MET A 1 -2.60 -4.02 55.33
N LYS A 2 -3.40 -5.04 54.96
CA LYS A 2 -3.02 -6.09 53.97
C LYS A 2 -3.94 -6.16 52.74
N ILE A 3 -5.19 -5.72 52.86
CA ILE A 3 -6.19 -5.74 51.78
C ILE A 3 -5.84 -4.73 50.68
N THR A 4 -5.44 -3.51 51.06
CA THR A 4 -5.08 -2.44 50.12
C THR A 4 -3.85 -2.78 49.26
N GLN A 5 -2.86 -3.50 49.82
CA GLN A 5 -1.71 -3.99 49.04
C GLN A 5 -2.14 -5.08 48.05
N PHE A 6 -2.98 -6.03 48.48
CA PHE A 6 -3.47 -7.11 47.61
C PHE A 6 -4.29 -6.57 46.41
N PHE A 7 -5.16 -5.59 46.64
CA PHE A 7 -5.93 -4.94 45.57
C PHE A 7 -5.01 -4.18 44.60
N ASN A 8 -3.99 -3.47 45.08
CA ASN A 8 -3.06 -2.74 44.22
C ASN A 8 -2.21 -3.68 43.34
N THR A 9 -1.74 -4.80 43.89
CA THR A 9 -0.96 -5.78 43.11
C THR A 9 -1.83 -6.52 42.09
N TYR A 10 -3.08 -6.85 42.45
CA TYR A 10 -4.01 -7.55 41.57
C TYR A 10 -4.52 -6.66 40.42
N PHE A 11 -4.90 -5.41 40.70
CA PHE A 11 -5.28 -4.44 39.67
C PHE A 11 -4.09 -4.05 38.78
N GLY A 12 -2.89 -3.88 39.37
CA GLY A 12 -1.67 -3.55 38.63
C GLY A 12 -1.29 -4.62 37.60
N ASN A 13 -1.43 -5.91 37.93
CA ASN A 13 -1.16 -6.99 36.97
C ASN A 13 -2.21 -7.09 35.85
N LYS A 14 -3.49 -6.85 36.15
CA LYS A 14 -4.54 -6.82 35.10
C LYS A 14 -4.33 -5.68 34.10
N ILE A 15 -3.97 -4.50 34.59
CA ILE A 15 -3.66 -3.33 33.73
C ILE A 15 -2.47 -3.63 32.82
N LYS A 16 -1.41 -4.28 33.34
CA LYS A 16 -0.25 -4.70 32.53
C LYS A 16 -0.63 -5.67 31.42
N ILE A 17 -1.49 -6.66 31.72
CA ILE A 17 -1.98 -7.62 30.72
C ILE A 17 -2.80 -6.90 29.63
N ILE A 18 -3.69 -5.98 30.02
CA ILE A 18 -4.49 -5.20 29.07
C ILE A 18 -3.59 -4.35 28.17
N LEU A 19 -2.60 -3.66 28.75
CA LEU A 19 -1.64 -2.87 27.98
C LEU A 19 -0.80 -3.72 27.02
N PHE A 20 -0.39 -4.91 27.45
CA PHE A 20 0.33 -5.87 26.61
C PHE A 20 -0.53 -6.36 25.44
N LEU A 21 -1.79 -6.73 25.69
CA LEU A 21 -2.72 -7.11 24.63
C LEU A 21 -3.00 -5.97 23.65
N LEU A 22 -3.10 -4.73 24.15
CA LEU A 22 -3.26 -3.55 23.30
C LEU A 22 -2.02 -3.32 22.42
N LEU A 23 -0.82 -3.52 22.96
CA LEU A 23 0.44 -3.44 22.22
C LEU A 23 0.49 -4.49 21.10
N VAL A 24 0.14 -5.74 21.40
CA VAL A 24 0.09 -6.83 20.41
C VAL A 24 -0.90 -6.52 19.29
N LEU A 25 -2.10 -6.01 19.63
CA LEU A 25 -3.10 -5.58 18.65
C LEU A 25 -2.62 -4.43 17.76
N LEU A 26 -1.93 -3.45 18.34
CA LEU A 26 -1.34 -2.33 17.59
C LEU A 26 -0.24 -2.82 16.65
N CYS A 27 0.66 -3.69 17.12
CA CYS A 27 1.70 -4.30 16.29
C CYS A 27 1.11 -5.13 15.15
N TYR A 28 0.04 -5.89 15.40
CA TYR A 28 -0.64 -6.69 14.39
C TYR A 28 -1.26 -5.80 13.29
N LYS A 29 -1.94 -4.71 13.67
CA LYS A 29 -2.51 -3.76 12.69
C LYS A 29 -1.44 -3.04 11.87
N CYS A 30 -0.29 -2.73 12.46
CA CYS A 30 0.79 -2.05 11.75
C CYS A 30 1.47 -2.92 10.67
N ASN A 31 1.42 -4.25 10.80
CA ASN A 31 2.05 -5.17 9.83
C ASN A 31 1.17 -5.48 8.61
N PHE A 32 -0.07 -5.00 8.55
CA PHE A 32 -0.95 -5.15 7.38
C PHE A 32 -0.59 -4.11 6.31
N SER A 33 0.62 -4.22 5.73
CA SER A 33 0.96 -3.52 4.50
C SER A 33 0.56 -4.41 3.32
N THR A 34 -0.58 -4.12 2.71
CA THR A 34 -1.02 -4.84 1.50
C THR A 34 -0.04 -4.56 0.37
N ASN A 35 0.76 -5.56 -0.01
CA ASN A 35 1.74 -5.40 -1.08
C ASN A 35 1.11 -5.72 -2.43
N VAL A 36 0.52 -4.70 -3.04
CA VAL A 36 -0.07 -4.78 -4.38
C VAL A 36 0.96 -4.36 -5.42
N TYR A 37 1.08 -5.16 -6.47
CA TYR A 37 1.96 -4.93 -7.60
C TYR A 37 1.16 -4.92 -8.90
N LEU A 38 1.67 -4.18 -9.88
CA LEU A 38 1.19 -4.16 -11.24
C LEU A 38 2.28 -4.80 -12.10
N VAL A 39 1.95 -5.89 -12.79
CA VAL A 39 2.87 -6.59 -13.70
C VAL A 39 2.44 -6.30 -15.13
N SER A 40 3.32 -5.70 -15.92
CA SER A 40 3.03 -5.39 -17.31
C SER A 40 3.07 -6.68 -18.15
N LEU A 41 1.97 -6.98 -18.85
CA LEU A 41 1.88 -8.07 -19.83
C LEU A 41 2.32 -7.63 -21.23
N GLY A 42 2.32 -6.33 -21.48
CA GLY A 42 2.75 -5.70 -22.73
C GLY A 42 3.49 -4.37 -22.48
N GLU A 43 3.40 -3.45 -23.42
CA GLU A 43 3.89 -2.08 -23.26
C GLU A 43 2.86 -1.27 -22.46
N THR A 44 3.23 -0.87 -21.24
CA THR A 44 2.38 -0.04 -20.37
C THR A 44 2.99 1.33 -20.17
N ILE A 45 2.17 2.36 -20.33
CA ILE A 45 2.61 3.75 -20.27
C ILE A 45 2.44 4.29 -18.85
N ALA A 46 3.51 4.86 -18.30
CA ALA A 46 3.54 5.49 -16.99
C ALA A 46 3.86 6.99 -17.12
N TYR A 47 2.90 7.82 -16.70
CA TYR A 47 2.95 9.27 -16.83
C TYR A 47 3.58 9.93 -15.58
N PRO A 48 4.21 11.10 -15.73
CA PRO A 48 4.85 11.81 -14.61
C PRO A 48 3.85 12.47 -13.64
N SER A 49 2.67 12.85 -14.10
CA SER A 49 1.64 13.53 -13.30
C SER A 49 0.24 13.07 -13.70
N ILE A 50 -0.75 13.34 -12.85
CA ILE A 50 -2.17 13.07 -13.16
C ILE A 50 -2.63 13.94 -14.32
N ASP A 51 -2.22 15.21 -14.38
CA ASP A 51 -2.59 16.10 -15.48
C ASP A 51 -2.10 15.55 -16.83
N ALA A 52 -0.86 15.04 -16.89
CA ALA A 52 -0.32 14.39 -18.08
C ALA A 52 -1.11 13.13 -18.49
N VAL A 53 -1.65 12.38 -17.52
CA VAL A 53 -2.55 11.24 -17.79
C VAL A 53 -3.84 11.70 -18.45
N LEU A 54 -4.46 12.76 -17.92
CA LEU A 54 -5.77 13.23 -18.35
C LEU A 54 -5.72 13.96 -19.69
N GLU A 55 -4.68 14.78 -19.89
CA GLU A 55 -4.45 15.54 -21.12
C GLU A 55 -3.85 14.66 -22.22
N ARG A 56 -3.39 13.45 -21.88
CA ARG A 56 -2.64 12.53 -22.76
C ARG A 56 -1.49 13.24 -23.47
N ASP A 57 -0.84 14.17 -22.77
CA ASP A 57 0.18 15.01 -23.37
C ASP A 57 1.42 14.17 -23.68
N LYS A 58 1.66 13.97 -24.98
CA LYS A 58 2.80 13.20 -25.51
C LYS A 58 4.14 13.89 -25.30
N ASN A 59 4.14 15.17 -24.91
CA ASN A 59 5.36 15.94 -24.67
C ASN A 59 5.90 15.78 -23.24
N SER A 60 5.15 15.12 -22.36
CA SER A 60 5.61 14.83 -21.01
C SER A 60 6.64 13.70 -21.00
N GLU A 61 7.56 13.71 -20.03
CA GLU A 61 8.59 12.65 -19.88
C GLU A 61 7.93 11.35 -19.41
N ILE A 62 7.44 10.60 -20.40
CA ILE A 62 6.73 9.33 -20.24
C ILE A 62 7.74 8.21 -20.02
N THR A 63 7.42 7.32 -19.09
CA THR A 63 8.18 6.09 -18.84
C THR A 63 7.38 4.90 -19.37
N TYR A 64 8.06 3.97 -20.03
CA TYR A 64 7.44 2.76 -20.54
C TYR A 64 7.83 1.57 -19.66
N LEU A 65 6.85 0.78 -19.28
CA LEU A 65 7.07 -0.50 -18.63
C LEU A 65 7.05 -1.60 -19.69
N ASN A 66 8.13 -2.36 -19.75
CA ASN A 66 8.26 -3.49 -20.65
C ASN A 66 7.49 -4.70 -20.11
N LYS A 67 7.18 -5.64 -21.02
CA LYS A 67 6.57 -6.92 -20.64
C LYS A 67 7.41 -7.64 -19.57
N GLY A 68 6.77 -8.07 -18.50
CA GLY A 68 7.37 -8.77 -17.37
C GLY A 68 7.91 -7.83 -16.28
N GLU A 69 8.01 -6.53 -16.54
CA GLU A 69 8.33 -5.57 -15.49
C GLU A 69 7.17 -5.44 -14.51
N TYR A 70 7.50 -5.28 -13.23
CA TYR A 70 6.52 -5.13 -12.17
C TYR A 70 6.85 -3.92 -11.30
N VAL A 71 5.81 -3.22 -10.89
CA VAL A 71 5.92 -1.99 -10.09
C VAL A 71 5.01 -2.09 -8.87
N LYS A 72 5.45 -1.52 -7.74
CA LYS A 72 4.62 -1.47 -6.54
C LYS A 72 3.54 -0.41 -6.70
N VAL A 73 2.31 -0.79 -6.44
CA VAL A 73 1.18 0.14 -6.38
C VAL A 73 1.18 0.81 -5.01
N ASN A 74 1.25 2.14 -5.00
CA ASN A 74 1.19 2.95 -3.80
C ASN A 74 -0.26 3.28 -3.41
N LYS A 75 -1.07 3.72 -4.38
CA LYS A 75 -2.49 4.00 -4.18
C LYS A 75 -3.25 3.96 -5.49
N LEU A 76 -4.56 3.74 -5.40
CA LEU A 76 -5.52 4.00 -6.47
C LEU A 76 -6.07 5.41 -6.29
N VAL A 77 -6.02 6.21 -7.35
CA VAL A 77 -6.57 7.57 -7.39
C VAL A 77 -7.83 7.52 -8.23
N ASP A 78 -8.96 7.90 -7.64
CA ASP A 78 -10.23 8.08 -8.34
C ASP A 78 -10.29 9.50 -8.90
N VAL A 79 -10.39 9.60 -10.22
CA VAL A 79 -10.50 10.85 -10.96
C VAL A 79 -11.76 10.83 -11.80
N LYS A 80 -12.92 10.83 -11.13
CA LYS A 80 -14.31 10.90 -11.65
C LYS A 80 -14.66 9.85 -12.70
N THR A 81 -14.07 9.97 -13.89
CA THR A 81 -14.27 9.07 -15.04
C THR A 81 -13.23 7.96 -15.13
N TYR A 82 -12.12 8.06 -14.39
CA TYR A 82 -11.01 7.12 -14.47
C TYR A 82 -10.46 6.73 -13.10
N PHE A 83 -10.01 5.48 -12.98
CA PHE A 83 -9.17 5.03 -11.88
C PHE A 83 -7.72 5.00 -12.36
N ILE A 84 -6.82 5.64 -11.61
CA ILE A 84 -5.41 5.79 -11.95
C ILE A 84 -4.56 5.15 -10.85
N TYR A 85 -3.68 4.22 -11.21
CA TYR A 85 -2.71 3.65 -10.29
C TYR A 85 -1.52 4.59 -10.12
N GLN A 86 -1.25 5.00 -8.89
CA GLN A 86 0.03 5.63 -8.56
C GLN A 86 1.04 4.55 -8.20
N VAL A 87 2.17 4.53 -8.89
CA VAL A 87 3.26 3.57 -8.72
C VAL A 87 4.57 4.29 -8.42
N ASP A 88 5.54 3.56 -7.86
CA ASP A 88 6.92 4.03 -7.73
C ASP A 88 7.78 3.30 -8.77
N ILE A 89 8.46 4.07 -9.62
CA ILE A 89 9.41 3.59 -10.63
C ILE A 89 10.73 4.31 -10.39
N ASN A 90 11.77 3.57 -10.02
CA ASN A 90 13.11 4.12 -9.77
C ASN A 90 13.13 5.30 -8.77
N GLY A 91 12.28 5.28 -7.74
CA GLY A 91 12.18 6.33 -6.72
C GLY A 91 11.34 7.54 -7.15
N SER A 92 10.73 7.48 -8.34
CA SER A 92 9.86 8.52 -8.87
C SER A 92 8.41 8.05 -8.90
N LYS A 93 7.50 8.90 -8.42
CA LYS A 93 6.06 8.65 -8.52
C LYS A 93 5.62 8.78 -9.97
N LYS A 94 4.95 7.75 -10.48
CA LYS A 94 4.37 7.72 -11.83
C LYS A 94 2.92 7.25 -11.75
N TYR A 95 2.17 7.49 -12.82
CA TYR A 95 0.73 7.27 -12.88
C TYR A 95 0.36 6.43 -14.10
N ILE A 96 -0.42 5.37 -13.90
CA ILE A 96 -0.86 4.44 -14.94
C ILE A 96 -2.39 4.41 -14.97
N ILE A 97 -2.98 4.76 -16.11
CA ILE A 97 -4.44 4.74 -16.32
C ILE A 97 -4.90 3.51 -17.10
N SER A 98 -4.14 3.09 -18.09
CA SER A 98 -4.48 1.99 -18.98
C SER A 98 -3.21 1.35 -19.52
N GLY A 99 -3.28 0.05 -19.74
CA GLY A 99 -2.18 -0.77 -20.22
C GLY A 99 -2.59 -2.23 -20.15
N ASP A 100 -1.78 -3.08 -20.77
CA ASP A 100 -1.92 -4.52 -20.63
C ASP A 100 -1.15 -4.95 -19.38
N TYR A 101 -1.83 -5.05 -18.25
CA TYR A 101 -1.22 -5.41 -16.98
C TYR A 101 -2.15 -6.24 -16.09
N VAL A 102 -1.54 -6.99 -15.18
CA VAL A 102 -2.25 -7.73 -14.12
C VAL A 102 -1.92 -7.11 -12.78
N VAL A 103 -2.95 -6.90 -11.97
CA VAL A 103 -2.81 -6.47 -10.58
C VAL A 103 -2.68 -7.71 -9.70
N ILE A 104 -1.55 -7.82 -8.99
CA ILE A 104 -1.24 -8.96 -8.15
C ILE A 104 -1.11 -8.49 -6.71
N ASN A 105 -1.84 -9.15 -5.81
CA ASN A 105 -1.62 -9.00 -4.38
C ASN A 105 -0.61 -10.09 -3.93
N LYS A 106 0.61 -9.68 -3.59
CA LYS A 106 1.68 -10.61 -3.20
C LYS A 106 1.30 -11.45 -1.98
N ASP A 107 0.50 -10.91 -1.08
CA ASP A 107 0.07 -11.59 0.14
C ASP A 107 -0.91 -12.74 -0.15
N LYS A 108 -1.44 -12.81 -1.39
CA LYS A 108 -2.31 -13.89 -1.87
C LYS A 108 -1.61 -14.91 -2.78
N LEU A 109 -0.31 -14.73 -3.06
CA LEU A 109 0.46 -15.63 -3.95
C LEU A 109 1.05 -16.84 -3.23
N TRP A 110 1.16 -16.79 -1.90
CA TRP A 110 1.63 -17.92 -1.10
C TRP A 110 0.41 -18.80 -0.77
N LEU A 111 0.17 -19.79 -1.64
CA LEU A 111 -0.56 -21.01 -1.30
C LEU A 111 0.37 -21.94 -0.49
#